data_AF-A0A9F7TG32-F1
#
_entry.id   AF-A0A9F7TG32-F1
#
_cell.length_a   1.000
_cell.length_b   1.000
_cell.length_c   1.000
_cell.angle_alpha   90.00
_cell.angle_beta   90.00
_cell.angle_gamma   90.00
#
_symmetry.space_group_name_H-M   'P 1'
#
loop_
_entity.id
_entity.type
_entity.pdbx_description
1 polymer ?
#
loop_
_entity_poly.entity_id
_entity_poly.type
_entity_poly.pdbx_seq_one_letter_code
_entity_poly.pdbx_strand_id
1 'polypeptide(L)'
;MEYYFQDGDTKIPAAFLNELTPVSGSAVVQTRMVFNTSSPVPSERLVLSAIQTLLSARLTNLSDFVKVLNFTSEKISDTSYAVNFTLSISNISMSKNPDFRNDTYTQVENINNNVLNTLLNEPGAEPFESQSSFFT
;
A
#
# COMPACT_ATOMS: atom_id res chain seq x y z
N MET A 1 8.36 21.57 6.96
CA MET A 1 7.40 22.21 7.89
C MET A 1 8.20 22.61 9.12
N GLU A 2 8.15 23.89 9.50
CA GLU A 2 8.81 24.41 10.71
C GLU A 2 7.83 24.34 11.88
N TYR A 3 8.27 23.79 13.01
CA TYR A 3 7.48 23.74 14.23
C TYR A 3 7.81 24.95 15.10
N TYR A 4 6.80 25.76 15.41
CA TYR A 4 6.93 26.93 16.28
C TYR A 4 6.43 26.57 17.68
N PHE A 5 7.32 26.60 18.67
CA PHE A 5 6.98 26.38 20.07
C PHE A 5 6.07 27.52 20.57
N GLN A 6 4.97 27.18 21.23
CA GLN A 6 4.17 28.14 21.98
C GLN A 6 4.85 28.37 23.33
N ASP A 7 5.02 29.65 23.70
CA ASP A 7 5.60 30.05 24.98
C ASP A 7 4.75 29.50 26.14
N GLY A 8 5.32 28.63 26.98
CA GLY A 8 4.65 28.03 28.14
C GLY A 8 4.59 26.50 28.18
N ASP A 9 4.86 25.78 27.08
CA ASP A 9 4.90 24.31 27.08
C ASP A 9 6.19 23.78 27.75
N THR A 10 6.11 23.35 29.00
CA THR A 10 7.25 22.72 29.70
C THR A 10 7.31 21.23 29.41
N LYS A 11 7.77 20.85 28.21
CA LYS A 11 8.16 19.45 27.95
C LYS A 11 9.63 19.25 28.32
N ILE A 12 9.89 18.34 29.26
CA ILE A 12 11.26 17.89 29.54
C ILE A 12 11.87 17.28 28.26
N PRO A 13 13.15 17.56 27.93
CA PRO A 13 13.78 17.11 26.67
C PRO A 13 13.65 15.60 26.39
N ALA A 14 13.64 14.78 27.44
CA ALA A 14 13.44 13.34 27.34
C ALA A 14 12.04 12.95 26.80
N ALA A 15 10.99 13.69 27.17
CA ALA A 15 9.63 13.46 26.66
C ALA A 15 9.53 13.82 25.18
N PHE A 16 10.17 14.91 24.75
CA PHE A 16 10.24 15.30 23.34
C PHE A 16 11.00 14.26 22.49
N LEU A 17 12.16 13.80 22.95
CA LEU A 17 12.90 12.73 22.26
C LEU A 17 12.06 11.44 22.17
N ASN A 18 11.35 11.08 23.23
CA ASN A 18 10.47 9.91 23.23
C ASN A 18 9.27 10.03 22.26
N GLU A 19 8.76 11.24 22.03
CA GLU A 19 7.74 11.50 21.00
C GLU A 19 8.29 11.40 19.58
N LEU A 20 9.57 11.74 19.37
CA LEU A 20 10.26 11.61 18.09
C LEU A 20 10.72 10.18 17.78
N THR A 21 10.87 9.31 18.79
CA THR A 21 11.24 7.90 18.53
C THR A 21 10.10 7.17 17.81
N PRO A 22 10.33 6.66 16.58
CA PRO A 22 9.34 5.88 15.87
C PRO A 22 9.09 4.55 16.57
N VAL A 23 7.86 4.05 16.46
CA VAL A 23 7.46 2.71 16.89
C VAL A 23 7.12 1.85 15.68
N SER A 24 7.25 0.54 15.81
CA SER A 24 6.80 -0.40 14.79
C SER A 24 5.27 -0.49 14.81
N GLY A 25 4.64 -0.13 13.70
CA GLY A 25 3.23 -0.26 13.44
C GLY A 25 2.91 -1.30 12.36
N SER A 26 1.63 -1.43 12.06
CA SER A 26 1.08 -2.21 10.95
C SER A 26 -0.01 -1.43 10.24
N ALA A 27 -0.26 -1.78 8.98
CA ALA A 27 -1.31 -1.19 8.16
C ALA A 27 -2.00 -2.27 7.32
N VAL A 28 -3.29 -2.09 7.10
CA VAL A 28 -4.04 -2.83 6.09
C VAL A 28 -4.28 -1.88 4.93
N VAL A 29 -3.81 -2.26 3.74
CA VAL A 29 -3.91 -1.45 2.53
C VAL A 29 -4.89 -2.12 1.58
N GLN A 30 -5.81 -1.33 1.06
CA GLN A 30 -6.72 -1.75 0.00
C GLN A 30 -6.36 -1.01 -1.28
N THR A 31 -5.99 -1.76 -2.30
CA THR A 31 -5.59 -1.22 -3.61
C THR A 31 -6.63 -1.58 -4.64
N ARG A 32 -7.09 -0.60 -5.41
CA ARG A 32 -7.97 -0.79 -6.57
C ARG A 32 -7.22 -0.45 -7.85
N MET A 33 -7.06 -1.43 -8.73
CA MET A 33 -6.48 -1.24 -10.06
C MET A 33 -7.56 -1.36 -11.13
N VAL A 34 -7.67 -0.35 -11.98
CA VAL A 34 -8.69 -0.30 -13.04
C VAL A 34 -8.01 -0.59 -14.38
N PHE A 35 -8.52 -1.61 -15.07
CA PHE A 35 -8.08 -2.02 -16.40
C PHE A 35 -9.13 -1.59 -17.42
N ASN A 36 -8.70 -0.80 -18.40
CA ASN A 36 -9.51 -0.41 -19.54
C ASN A 36 -9.05 -1.21 -20.76
N THR A 37 -9.96 -1.93 -21.41
CA THR A 37 -9.66 -2.83 -22.52
C THR A 37 -10.39 -2.38 -23.79
N SER A 38 -9.78 -2.56 -24.95
CA SER A 38 -10.47 -2.33 -26.24
C SER A 38 -11.44 -3.46 -26.60
N SER A 39 -11.33 -4.59 -25.91
CA SER A 39 -12.15 -5.79 -26.09
C SER A 39 -13.10 -5.99 -24.91
N PRO A 40 -14.14 -6.82 -25.05
CA PRO A 40 -15.00 -7.17 -23.92
C PRO A 40 -14.21 -7.72 -22.73
N VAL A 41 -14.64 -7.33 -21.53
CA VAL A 41 -14.04 -7.77 -20.27
C VAL A 41 -14.04 -9.30 -20.18
N PRO A 42 -12.90 -9.94 -19.81
CA PRO A 42 -12.84 -11.37 -19.59
C PRO A 42 -13.82 -11.82 -18.50
N SER A 43 -14.26 -13.09 -18.54
CA SER A 43 -15.10 -13.61 -17.45
C SER A 43 -14.37 -13.53 -16.11
N GLU A 44 -15.11 -13.27 -15.02
CA GLU A 44 -14.57 -13.17 -13.66
C GLU A 44 -13.66 -14.36 -13.29
N ARG A 45 -14.08 -15.59 -13.62
CA ARG A 45 -13.28 -16.81 -13.38
C ARG A 45 -11.90 -16.77 -14.04
N LEU A 46 -11.79 -16.23 -15.24
CA LEU A 46 -10.51 -16.11 -15.94
C LEU A 46 -9.62 -15.07 -15.28
N VAL A 47 -10.19 -13.92 -14.88
CA VAL A 47 -9.45 -12.86 -14.17
C VAL A 47 -8.90 -13.40 -12.85
N LEU A 48 -9.76 -14.04 -12.04
CA LEU A 48 -9.35 -14.62 -10.76
C LEU A 48 -8.31 -15.74 -10.92
N SER A 49 -8.48 -16.62 -11.92
CA SER A 49 -7.50 -17.68 -12.20
C SER A 49 -6.14 -17.10 -12.60
N ALA A 50 -6.11 -16.07 -13.44
CA ALA A 50 -4.87 -15.43 -13.86
C ALA A 50 -4.16 -14.76 -12.68
N ILE A 51 -4.90 -14.03 -11.85
CA ILE A 51 -4.36 -13.42 -10.63
C ILE A 51 -3.80 -14.50 -9.70
N GLN A 52 -4.52 -15.59 -9.49
CA GLN A 52 -4.07 -16.66 -8.61
C GLN A 52 -2.79 -17.32 -9.11
N THR A 53 -2.67 -17.57 -10.42
CA THR A 53 -1.43 -18.07 -11.04
C THR A 53 -0.27 -17.08 -10.86
N LEU A 54 -0.50 -15.77 -11.08
CA LEU A 54 0.52 -14.74 -10.87
C LEU A 54 0.99 -14.69 -9.42
N LEU A 55 0.05 -14.70 -8.47
CA LEU A 55 0.35 -14.72 -7.05
C LEU A 55 1.18 -15.96 -6.69
N SER A 56 0.75 -17.16 -7.07
CA SER A 56 1.50 -18.39 -6.77
C SER A 56 2.93 -18.38 -7.33
N ALA A 57 3.15 -17.74 -8.48
CA ALA A 57 4.47 -17.65 -9.10
C ALA A 57 5.40 -16.62 -8.44
N ARG A 58 4.83 -15.55 -7.85
CA ARG A 58 5.61 -14.36 -7.44
C ARG A 58 5.51 -14.00 -5.96
N LEU A 59 4.67 -14.69 -5.18
CA LEU A 59 4.50 -14.42 -3.74
C LEU A 59 5.81 -14.60 -2.95
N THR A 60 6.67 -15.54 -3.36
CA THR A 60 7.98 -15.78 -2.73
C THR A 60 8.97 -14.63 -2.91
N ASN A 61 8.69 -13.70 -3.84
CA ASN A 61 9.53 -12.53 -4.07
C ASN A 61 9.12 -11.35 -3.17
N LEU A 62 8.04 -11.49 -2.38
CA LEU A 62 7.65 -10.47 -1.41
C LEU A 62 8.46 -10.57 -0.13
N SER A 63 8.62 -9.43 0.54
CA SER A 63 9.18 -9.39 1.89
C SER A 63 8.23 -10.03 2.90
N ASP A 64 8.77 -10.72 3.91
CA ASP A 64 8.02 -11.37 5.00
C ASP A 64 7.08 -10.42 5.76
N PHE A 65 7.35 -9.12 5.69
CA PHE A 65 6.54 -8.09 6.32
C PHE A 65 5.22 -7.80 5.59
N VAL A 66 5.03 -8.31 4.37
CA VAL A 66 3.84 -8.09 3.54
C VAL A 66 3.10 -9.40 3.31
N LYS A 67 1.78 -9.38 3.49
CA LYS A 67 0.90 -10.53 3.24
C LYS A 67 -0.27 -10.13 2.36
N VAL A 68 -0.55 -10.92 1.34
CA VAL A 68 -1.81 -10.80 0.58
C VAL A 68 -2.91 -11.46 1.39
N LEU A 69 -3.90 -10.67 1.82
CA LEU A 69 -5.03 -11.17 2.63
C LEU A 69 -6.19 -11.63 1.75
N ASN A 70 -6.52 -10.85 0.73
CA ASN A 70 -7.62 -11.13 -0.18
C ASN A 70 -7.39 -10.45 -1.54
N PHE A 71 -8.03 -10.97 -2.58
CA PHE A 71 -8.18 -10.26 -3.85
C PHE A 71 -9.56 -10.53 -4.43
N THR A 72 -10.13 -9.53 -5.09
CA THR A 72 -11.42 -9.64 -5.79
C THR A 72 -11.34 -8.98 -7.15
N SER A 73 -12.27 -9.34 -8.03
CA SER A 73 -12.46 -8.65 -9.30
C SER A 73 -13.88 -8.11 -9.40
N GLU A 74 -14.03 -6.98 -10.06
CA GLU A 74 -15.29 -6.28 -10.22
C GLU A 74 -15.42 -5.82 -11.67
N LYS A 75 -16.51 -6.17 -12.34
CA LYS A 75 -16.81 -5.60 -13.66
C LYS A 75 -17.34 -4.18 -13.48
N ILE A 76 -16.70 -3.20 -14.13
CA ILE A 76 -17.12 -1.79 -14.10
C ILE A 76 -17.99 -1.47 -15.32
N SER A 77 -17.59 -1.94 -16.50
CA SER A 77 -18.33 -1.81 -17.75
C SER A 77 -18.07 -3.00 -18.68
N ASP A 78 -18.61 -3.00 -19.88
CA ASP A 78 -18.31 -4.03 -20.88
C ASP A 78 -16.85 -4.03 -21.34
N THR A 79 -16.11 -2.94 -21.11
CA THR A 79 -14.72 -2.75 -21.53
C THR A 79 -13.81 -2.31 -20.37
N SER A 80 -14.27 -2.41 -19.12
CA SER A 80 -13.43 -2.11 -17.96
C SER A 80 -13.77 -2.94 -16.75
N TYR A 81 -12.74 -3.29 -15.99
CA TYR A 81 -12.86 -4.04 -14.74
C TYR A 81 -11.83 -3.55 -13.72
N ALA A 82 -12.12 -3.77 -12.45
CA ALA A 82 -11.19 -3.54 -11.36
C ALA A 82 -10.71 -4.86 -10.76
N VAL A 83 -9.46 -4.85 -10.31
CA VAL A 83 -8.92 -5.85 -9.40
C VAL A 83 -8.60 -5.14 -8.09
N ASN A 84 -9.18 -5.65 -7.00
CA ASN A 84 -8.97 -5.12 -5.67
C ASN A 84 -8.08 -6.08 -4.88
N PHE A 85 -7.02 -5.57 -4.27
CA PHE A 85 -6.17 -6.31 -3.35
C PHE A 85 -6.32 -5.77 -1.94
N THR A 86 -6.31 -6.68 -0.97
CA THR A 86 -6.16 -6.35 0.44
C THR A 86 -4.83 -6.91 0.92
N LEU A 87 -3.95 -6.03 1.38
CA LEU A 87 -2.59 -6.36 1.82
C LEU A 87 -2.45 -6.00 3.30
N SER A 88 -1.75 -6.83 4.06
CA SER A 88 -1.27 -6.50 5.39
C SER A 88 0.21 -6.15 5.31
N ILE A 89 0.59 -5.02 5.85
CA ILE A 89 1.98 -4.57 5.96
C ILE A 89 2.30 -4.43 7.45
N SER A 90 3.41 -5.03 7.87
CA SER A 90 3.91 -4.98 9.24
C SER A 90 5.26 -4.28 9.30
N ASN A 91 5.71 -3.97 10.52
CA ASN A 91 7.00 -3.33 10.77
C ASN A 91 7.15 -1.97 10.07
N ILE A 92 6.09 -1.18 10.09
CA ILE A 92 6.08 0.19 9.53
C ILE A 92 6.62 1.14 10.60
N SER A 93 7.45 2.09 10.21
CA SER A 93 7.91 3.14 11.11
C SER A 93 6.79 4.16 11.33
N MET A 94 6.34 4.30 12.57
CA MET A 94 5.22 5.18 12.92
C MET A 94 5.58 6.12 14.06
N SER A 95 5.37 7.42 13.87
CA SER A 95 5.48 8.37 14.98
C SER A 95 4.39 8.11 16.03
N LYS A 96 4.77 8.22 17.31
CA LYS A 96 3.82 8.17 18.43
C LYS A 96 2.86 9.35 18.37
N ASN A 97 3.32 10.50 17.86
CA ASN A 97 2.47 11.66 17.62
C ASN A 97 1.76 11.51 16.25
N PRO A 98 0.42 11.49 16.20
CA PRO A 98 -0.33 11.36 14.95
C PRO A 98 -0.07 12.50 13.96
N ASP A 99 0.27 13.71 14.43
CA ASP A 99 0.55 14.87 13.57
C ASP A 99 1.84 14.70 12.76
N PHE A 100 2.69 13.73 13.13
CA PHE A 100 3.98 13.47 12.49
C PHE A 100 4.01 12.12 11.76
N ARG A 101 2.87 11.66 11.22
CA ARG A 101 2.76 10.39 10.48
C ARG A 101 2.88 10.50 8.96
N ASN A 102 3.16 11.68 8.41
CA ASN A 102 3.30 11.84 6.96
C ASN A 102 4.37 10.91 6.34
N ASP A 103 5.48 10.70 7.04
CA ASP A 103 6.53 9.78 6.58
C ASP A 103 6.06 8.32 6.59
N THR A 104 5.20 7.96 7.55
CA THR A 104 4.54 6.64 7.62
C THR A 104 3.67 6.40 6.40
N TYR A 105 2.89 7.40 5.99
CA TYR A 105 2.01 7.30 4.80
C TYR A 105 2.82 7.13 3.52
N THR A 106 3.86 7.94 3.34
CA THR A 106 4.81 7.83 2.22
C THR A 106 5.48 6.45 2.19
N GLN A 107 5.88 5.93 3.36
CA GLN A 107 6.46 4.60 3.47
C GLN A 107 5.47 3.51 3.02
N VAL A 108 4.22 3.58 3.47
CA VAL A 108 3.17 2.61 3.12
C VAL A 108 2.88 2.63 1.61
N GLU A 109 2.78 3.82 1.01
CA GLU A 109 2.56 3.97 -0.43
C GLU A 109 3.70 3.36 -1.25
N ASN A 110 4.95 3.63 -0.87
CA ASN A 110 6.13 3.08 -1.54
C ASN A 110 6.19 1.55 -1.43
N ILE A 111 5.90 0.99 -0.24
CA ILE A 111 5.83 -0.46 -0.05
C ILE A 111 4.73 -1.05 -0.93
N ASN A 112 3.54 -0.44 -0.95
CA ASN A 112 2.42 -0.89 -1.76
C ASN A 112 2.76 -0.89 -3.26
N ASN A 113 3.33 0.21 -3.78
CA ASN A 113 3.75 0.31 -5.18
C ASN A 113 4.78 -0.77 -5.54
N ASN A 114 5.79 -0.99 -4.68
CA ASN A 114 6.81 -2.01 -4.93
C ASN A 114 6.21 -3.44 -4.94
N VAL A 115 5.35 -3.74 -3.97
CA VAL A 115 4.66 -5.04 -3.88
C VAL A 115 3.82 -5.29 -5.12
N LEU A 116 3.01 -4.31 -5.55
CA LEU A 116 2.14 -4.46 -6.71
C LEU A 116 2.95 -4.61 -8.01
N ASN A 117 4.05 -3.87 -8.16
CA ASN A 117 4.96 -4.05 -9.29
C ASN A 117 5.61 -5.44 -9.29
N THR A 118 6.03 -5.94 -8.12
CA THR A 118 6.60 -7.28 -7.98
C THR A 118 5.59 -8.38 -8.33
N LEU A 119 4.33 -8.19 -7.94
CA LEU A 119 3.27 -9.18 -8.19
C LEU A 119 2.78 -9.14 -9.64
N LEU A 120 2.56 -7.95 -10.19
CA LEU A 120 1.75 -7.78 -11.40
C LEU A 120 2.55 -7.36 -12.62
N ASN A 121 3.67 -6.66 -12.43
CA ASN A 121 4.46 -6.19 -13.55
C ASN A 121 5.41 -7.28 -14.06
N GLU A 122 5.79 -7.21 -15.33
CA GLU A 122 6.82 -8.12 -15.85
C GLU A 122 8.20 -7.73 -15.28
N PRO A 123 9.09 -8.70 -15.01
CA PRO A 123 10.44 -8.40 -14.54
C PRO A 123 11.17 -7.46 -15.51
N GLY A 124 11.61 -6.30 -15.02
CA GLY A 124 12.31 -5.28 -15.81
C GLY A 124 11.41 -4.34 -16.61
N ALA A 125 10.07 -4.47 -16.51
CA ALA A 125 9.16 -3.48 -17.05
C ALA A 125 9.18 -2.17 -16.24
N GLU A 126 8.72 -1.09 -16.86
CA GLU A 126 8.60 0.21 -16.21
C GLU A 126 7.61 0.13 -15.03
N PRO A 127 8.02 0.52 -13.80
CA PRO A 127 7.14 0.45 -12.64
C PRO A 127 5.93 1.39 -12.78
N PHE A 128 4.76 0.91 -12.37
CA PHE A 128 3.60 1.79 -12.22
C PHE A 128 3.53 2.37 -10.81
N GLU A 129 2.95 3.56 -10.69
CA GLU A 129 2.71 4.23 -9.41
C GLU A 129 1.22 4.40 -9.15
N SER A 130 0.86 4.44 -7.87
CA SER A 130 -0.50 4.75 -7.45
C SER A 130 -0.88 6.16 -7.90
N GLN A 131 -2.04 6.30 -8.56
CA GLN A 131 -2.54 7.61 -9.00
C GLN A 131 -3.12 8.44 -7.85
N SER A 132 -3.58 7.78 -6.79
CA SER A 132 -4.17 8.41 -5.63
C SER A 132 -4.09 7.49 -4.42
N SER A 133 -3.81 8.07 -3.26
CA SER A 133 -3.75 7.38 -1.97
C SER A 133 -4.56 8.15 -0.93
N PHE A 134 -5.36 7.42 -0.14
CA PHE A 134 -6.17 7.98 0.94
C PHE A 134 -5.84 7.24 2.23
N PHE A 135 -5.51 7.98 3.27
CA PHE A 135 -5.16 7.45 4.59
C PHE A 135 -6.20 7.90 5.61
N THR A 136 -6.60 6.98 6.49
CA THR A 136 -7.62 7.16 7.53
C THR A 136 -7.07 6.81 8.90
#